data_AF-A0A2S9G4T5-F1
#
_entry.id   AF-A0A2S9G4T5-F1
#
_cell.length_a   1.000
_cell.length_b   1.000
_cell.length_c   1.000
_cell.angle_alpha   90.00
_cell.angle_beta   90.00
_cell.angle_gamma   90.00
#
_symmetry.space_group_name_H-M   'P 1'
#
loop_
_entity.id
_entity.type
_entity.pdbx_description
1 polymer ?
#
loop_
_entity_poly.entity_id
_entity_poly.type
_entity_poly.pdbx_seq_one_letter_code
_entity_poly.pdbx_strand_id
1 'polypeptide(L)'
;AAWWKSAVVYQIYPRSFADSNGDGVGDLGGIISRLEHLQSLGGDVIWLSPIYRSPQIDNGYDISDYRDIDPMFGTLAEFDALLAK
;
A
#
# COMPACT_ATOMS: atom_id res chain seq x y z
N ALA A 1 -1.85 27.80 -0.12
CA ALA A 1 -0.81 27.15 -0.96
C ALA A 1 -1.35 25.78 -1.39
N ALA A 2 -0.85 25.19 -2.48
CA ALA A 2 -1.25 23.83 -2.85
C ALA A 2 -0.83 22.83 -1.76
N TRP A 3 -1.73 21.93 -1.36
CA TRP A 3 -1.56 21.05 -0.19
C TRP A 3 -0.25 20.23 -0.24
N TRP A 4 0.12 19.75 -1.42
CA TRP A 4 1.31 18.91 -1.63
C TRP A 4 2.64 19.63 -1.40
N LYS A 5 2.66 20.98 -1.35
CA LYS A 5 3.89 21.75 -1.08
C LYS A 5 4.33 21.71 0.38
N SER A 6 3.45 21.27 1.28
CA SER A 6 3.70 21.20 2.73
C SER A 6 3.36 19.83 3.32
N ALA A 7 3.01 18.86 2.48
CA ALA A 7 2.59 17.53 2.94
C ALA A 7 3.77 16.70 3.43
N VAL A 8 3.57 15.99 4.54
CA VAL A 8 4.47 14.94 5.02
C VAL A 8 4.09 13.63 4.33
N VAL A 9 4.99 13.12 3.49
CA VAL A 9 4.80 11.86 2.76
C VAL A 9 5.38 10.71 3.57
N TYR A 10 4.56 9.70 3.84
CA TYR A 10 4.98 8.44 4.41
C TYR A 10 5.04 7.37 3.32
N GLN A 11 6.24 6.95 2.94
CA GLN A 11 6.41 5.90 1.95
C GLN A 11 6.31 4.52 2.59
N ILE A 12 5.48 3.64 2.04
CA ILE A 12 5.29 2.27 2.49
C ILE A 12 5.83 1.31 1.43
N TYR A 13 6.55 0.29 1.90
CA TYR A 13 6.87 -0.91 1.13
C TYR A 13 5.92 -2.04 1.56
N PRO A 14 4.86 -2.36 0.78
CA PRO A 14 3.72 -3.16 1.24
C PRO A 14 4.12 -4.52 1.82
N ARG A 15 4.98 -5.26 1.10
CA ARG A 15 5.46 -6.60 1.47
C ARG A 15 6.05 -6.69 2.88
N SER A 16 6.57 -5.59 3.43
CA SER A 16 7.27 -5.59 4.72
C SER A 16 6.60 -4.73 5.79
N PHE A 17 5.39 -4.22 5.55
CA PHE A 17 4.76 -3.28 6.47
C PHE A 17 3.93 -3.97 7.57
N ALA A 18 2.88 -4.69 7.18
CA ALA A 18 2.01 -5.41 8.11
C ALA A 18 1.27 -6.52 7.37
N ASP A 19 1.40 -7.75 7.85
CA ASP A 19 0.67 -8.94 7.39
C ASP A 19 -0.64 -9.06 8.18
N SER A 20 -1.78 -9.18 7.48
CA SER A 20 -3.09 -9.32 8.13
C SER A 20 -3.67 -10.73 8.06
N ASN A 21 -3.11 -11.60 7.23
CA ASN A 21 -3.66 -12.92 6.93
C ASN A 21 -2.78 -14.09 7.43
N GLY A 22 -1.55 -13.80 7.85
CA GLY A 22 -0.62 -14.74 8.47
C GLY A 22 0.26 -15.52 7.48
N ASP A 23 0.35 -15.11 6.22
CA ASP A 23 1.19 -15.74 5.20
C ASP A 23 2.67 -15.29 5.23
N GLY A 24 3.01 -14.32 6.08
CA GLY A 24 4.35 -13.75 6.24
C GLY A 24 4.66 -12.58 5.30
N VAL A 25 3.69 -12.12 4.52
CA VAL A 25 3.82 -10.98 3.59
C VAL A 25 2.85 -9.87 3.97
N GLY A 26 3.34 -8.63 3.98
CA GLY A 26 2.47 -7.49 4.22
C GLY A 26 1.50 -7.23 3.07
N ASP A 27 0.25 -6.89 3.41
CA ASP A 27 -0.87 -6.81 2.49
C ASP A 27 -1.71 -5.52 2.71
N LEU A 28 -2.72 -5.30 1.86
CA LEU A 28 -3.59 -4.11 1.94
C LEU A 28 -4.39 -4.08 3.25
N GLY A 29 -4.84 -5.23 3.76
CA GLY A 29 -5.52 -5.32 5.05
C GLY A 29 -4.64 -4.86 6.21
N GLY A 30 -3.36 -5.21 6.17
CA GLY A 30 -2.37 -4.76 7.14
C GLY A 30 -2.13 -3.27 7.07
N ILE A 31 -2.05 -2.68 5.87
CA ILE A 31 -1.96 -1.21 5.71
C ILE A 31 -3.19 -0.53 6.31
N ILE A 32 -4.40 -1.00 5.99
CA ILE A 32 -5.66 -0.46 6.53
C ILE A 32 -5.65 -0.48 8.07
N SER A 33 -5.16 -1.57 8.67
CA SER A 33 -5.10 -1.71 10.14
C SER A 33 -4.17 -0.71 10.84
N ARG A 34 -3.28 -0.03 10.11
CA ARG A 34 -2.27 0.89 10.65
C ARG A 34 -2.47 2.35 10.25
N LEU A 35 -3.55 2.69 9.53
CA LEU A 35 -3.80 4.07 9.10
C LEU A 35 -3.86 5.07 10.27
N GLU A 36 -4.51 4.71 11.38
CA GLU A 36 -4.55 5.56 12.59
C GLU A 36 -3.15 5.81 13.16
N HIS A 37 -2.26 4.82 13.09
CA HIS A 37 -0.87 4.99 13.53
C HIS A 37 -0.12 5.96 12.61
N LEU A 38 -0.26 5.82 11.29
CA LEU A 38 0.37 6.72 10.31
C LEU A 38 -0.12 8.16 10.48
N GLN A 39 -1.42 8.33 10.73
CA GLN A 39 -1.99 9.64 11.04
C GLN A 39 -1.41 10.22 12.33
N SER A 40 -1.24 9.40 13.39
CA SER A 40 -0.64 9.83 14.66
C SER A 40 0.81 10.32 14.52
N LEU A 41 1.55 9.81 13.53
CA LEU A 41 2.90 10.27 13.18
C LEU A 41 2.91 11.58 12.37
N GLY A 42 1.75 12.05 11.93
CA GLY A 42 1.59 13.27 11.14
C GLY A 42 1.75 13.07 9.64
N GLY A 43 1.57 11.86 9.12
CA GLY A 43 1.58 11.60 7.67
C GLY A 43 0.33 12.18 6.99
N ASP A 44 0.53 13.07 6.01
CA ASP A 44 -0.55 13.64 5.20
C ASP A 44 -0.85 12.79 3.95
N VAL A 45 0.18 12.08 3.45
CA VAL A 45 0.12 11.27 2.23
C VAL A 45 0.79 9.93 2.47
N ILE A 46 0.15 8.87 1.99
CA ILE A 46 0.78 7.57 1.87
C ILE A 46 1.28 7.41 0.42
N TRP A 47 2.58 7.16 0.28
CA TRP A 47 3.15 6.74 -0.99
C TRP A 47 3.42 5.22 -0.95
N LEU A 48 2.58 4.46 -1.66
CA LEU A 48 2.79 3.02 -1.79
C LEU A 48 3.82 2.72 -2.87
N SER A 49 4.78 1.86 -2.54
CA SER A 49 5.53 1.10 -3.56
C SER A 49 4.56 0.18 -4.33
N PRO A 50 4.95 -0.35 -5.51
CA PRO A 50 4.02 -1.06 -6.40
C PRO A 50 3.25 -2.20 -5.74
N ILE A 51 1.94 -2.23 -6.00
CA ILE A 51 1.00 -3.29 -5.59
C ILE A 51 0.34 -4.00 -6.79
N TYR A 52 0.73 -3.63 -8.01
CA TYR A 52 0.18 -4.20 -9.24
C TYR A 52 0.60 -5.65 -9.43
N ARG A 53 -0.17 -6.40 -10.22
CA ARG A 53 0.24 -7.73 -10.73
C ARG A 53 1.66 -7.66 -11.30
N SER A 54 2.53 -8.55 -10.80
CA SER A 54 3.92 -8.59 -11.22
C SER A 54 4.48 -10.03 -11.14
N PRO A 55 5.43 -10.41 -12.01
CA PRO A 55 6.25 -11.61 -11.81
C PRO A 55 7.19 -11.54 -10.60
N GLN A 56 7.32 -10.36 -9.98
CA GLN A 56 8.10 -10.10 -8.76
C GLN A 56 9.62 -10.28 -8.95
N ILE A 57 10.13 -10.12 -10.17
CA ILE A 57 11.58 -10.16 -10.48
C ILE A 57 12.26 -8.89 -9.96
N ASP A 58 11.56 -7.75 -9.99
CA ASP A 58 11.99 -6.46 -9.45
C ASP A 58 11.01 -5.95 -8.38
N ASN A 59 10.53 -6.88 -7.53
CA ASN A 59 9.68 -6.59 -6.37
C ASN A 59 8.47 -5.69 -6.68
N GLY A 60 7.80 -5.93 -7.81
CA GLY A 60 6.58 -5.22 -8.20
C GLY A 60 6.79 -4.08 -9.20
N TYR A 61 8.04 -3.66 -9.46
CA TYR A 61 8.32 -2.67 -10.50
C TYR A 61 8.28 -3.26 -11.92
N ASP A 62 8.45 -4.58 -12.04
CA ASP A 62 8.23 -5.36 -13.26
C ASP A 62 6.74 -5.71 -13.41
N ILE A 63 5.92 -4.74 -13.82
CA ILE A 63 4.45 -4.86 -13.86
C ILE A 63 4.00 -5.73 -15.05
N SER A 64 3.12 -6.72 -14.80
CA SER A 64 2.49 -7.56 -15.82
C SER A 64 1.06 -7.16 -16.15
N ASP A 65 0.33 -6.57 -15.19
CA ASP A 65 -0.97 -5.94 -15.43
C ASP A 65 -1.12 -4.66 -14.57
N TYR A 66 -1.24 -3.52 -15.24
CA TYR A 66 -1.36 -2.20 -14.61
C TYR A 66 -2.75 -1.91 -14.01
N ARG A 67 -3.73 -2.81 -14.18
CA ARG A 67 -5.12 -2.61 -13.78
C ARG A 67 -5.60 -3.59 -12.71
N ASP A 68 -4.74 -4.48 -12.26
CA ASP A 68 -5.07 -5.47 -11.22
C ASP A 68 -4.03 -5.42 -10.10
N ILE A 69 -4.44 -5.88 -8.92
CA ILE A 69 -3.60 -5.99 -7.73
C ILE A 69 -2.92 -7.36 -7.73
N ASP A 70 -1.65 -7.41 -7.32
CA ASP A 70 -0.98 -8.69 -7.10
C ASP A 70 -1.72 -9.47 -6.00
N PRO A 71 -2.12 -10.74 -6.21
CA PRO A 71 -2.82 -11.54 -5.21
C PRO A 71 -2.08 -11.66 -3.88
N MET A 72 -0.75 -11.47 -3.89
CA MET A 72 0.07 -11.37 -2.68
C MET A 72 -0.35 -10.21 -1.76
N PHE A 73 -0.84 -9.11 -2.32
CA PHE A 73 -1.23 -7.91 -1.55
C PHE A 73 -2.74 -7.78 -1.33
N GLY A 74 -3.54 -8.54 -2.07
CA GLY A 74 -4.99 -8.59 -1.94
C GLY A 74 -5.71 -8.40 -3.28
N THR A 75 -6.82 -7.68 -3.24
CA THR A 75 -7.76 -7.51 -4.36
C THR A 75 -8.05 -6.04 -4.64
N LEU A 76 -8.62 -5.75 -5.83
CA LEU A 76 -9.14 -4.42 -6.13
C LEU A 76 -10.18 -3.94 -5.11
N ALA A 77 -11.01 -4.84 -4.56
CA ALA A 77 -12.00 -4.48 -3.55
C ALA A 77 -11.35 -4.06 -2.22
N GLU A 78 -10.24 -4.69 -1.83
CA GLU A 78 -9.47 -4.26 -0.66
C GLU A 78 -8.72 -2.95 -0.91
N PHE A 79 -8.29 -2.71 -2.15
CA PHE A 79 -7.74 -1.41 -2.54
C PHE A 79 -8.81 -0.30 -2.47
N ASP A 80 -10.03 -0.57 -2.95
CA ASP A 80 -11.17 0.35 -2.78
C ASP A 80 -11.47 0.61 -1.30
N ALA A 81 -11.38 -0.41 -0.45
CA ALA A 81 -11.55 -0.27 0.99
C ALA A 81 -10.46 0.61 1.63
N LEU A 82 -9.21 0.52 1.15
CA LEU A 82 -8.12 1.41 1.57
C LEU A 82 -8.38 2.86 1.17
N LEU A 83 -8.85 3.11 -0.06
CA LEU A 83 -9.17 4.46 -0.54
C LEU A 83 -10.35 5.12 0.18
N ALA A 84 -11.26 4.31 0.75
CA ALA A 84 -12.44 4.80 1.45
C ALA A 84 -12.18 5.17 2.93
N LYS A 85 -10.95 4.99 3.44
CA LYS A 85 -10.54 5.31 4.81
C LYS A 85 -9.81 6.64 4.88
#